data_AF-A0AAV2BHH2-F1
#
_entry.id   AF-A0AAV2BHH2-F1
#
_cell.length_a   1.000
_cell.length_b   1.000
_cell.length_c   1.000
_cell.angle_alpha   90.00
_cell.angle_beta   90.00
_cell.angle_gamma   90.00
#
_symmetry.space_group_name_H-M   'P 1'
#
loop_
_entity.id
_entity.type
_entity.pdbx_description
1 polymer ?
#
loop_
_entity_poly.entity_id
_entity_poly.type
_entity_poly.pdbx_seq_one_letter_code
_entity_poly.pdbx_strand_id
1 'polypeptide(L)' 'MKMVLQAGLSFDIITDLYNFYSRAVGVSHVRVEPRSLKHLSRPVVRRLLWKSGCWIPDGIKRISVPKELE' A
#
# COMPACT_ATOMS: atom_id res chain seq x y z
N MET A 1 5.94 14.28 -17.23
CA MET A 1 5.54 12.86 -17.23
C MET A 1 4.17 12.76 -17.90
N LYS A 2 4.14 12.45 -19.21
CA LYS A 2 2.89 12.35 -20.00
C LYS A 2 2.26 10.98 -19.71
N MET A 3 1.19 10.94 -18.90
CA MET A 3 0.35 9.75 -18.81
C MET A 3 -0.51 9.69 -20.07
N VAL A 4 -0.20 8.73 -20.95
CA VAL A 4 -0.99 8.44 -22.15
C VAL A 4 -2.24 7.68 -21.70
N LEU A 5 -3.33 8.41 -21.44
CA LEU A 5 -4.67 7.84 -21.38
C LEU A 5 -5.19 7.76 -22.82
N GLN A 6 -5.15 6.57 -23.39
CA GLN A 6 -5.43 6.28 -24.81
C GLN A 6 -6.94 6.25 -25.14
N ALA A 7 -7.74 7.08 -24.48
CA ALA A 7 -9.16 7.26 -24.76
C ALA A 7 -9.49 8.75 -24.77
N GLY A 8 -10.21 9.21 -25.78
CA GLY A 8 -10.61 10.61 -26.00
C GLY A 8 -11.55 11.17 -24.93
N LEU A 9 -11.08 11.22 -23.69
CA LEU A 9 -11.74 11.88 -22.58
C LEU A 9 -11.45 13.37 -22.67
N SER A 10 -12.49 14.19 -22.50
CA SER A 10 -12.33 15.63 -22.41
C SER A 10 -11.46 15.99 -21.21
N PHE A 11 -10.79 17.15 -21.30
CA PHE A 11 -9.96 17.68 -20.22
C PHE A 11 -10.73 17.80 -18.90
N ASP A 12 -12.01 18.15 -18.97
CA ASP A 12 -12.90 18.26 -17.82
C ASP A 12 -13.09 16.91 -17.13
N ILE A 13 -13.30 15.83 -17.89
CA ILE A 13 -13.45 14.48 -17.30
C ILE A 13 -12.14 14.02 -16.67
N ILE A 14 -11.00 14.31 -17.28
CA ILE A 14 -9.68 13.99 -16.70
C ILE A 14 -9.49 14.72 -15.36
N THR A 15 -9.89 15.99 -15.31
CA THR A 15 -9.77 16.82 -14.11
C THR A 15 -10.70 16.34 -13.00
N ASP A 16 -11.94 16.01 -13.33
CA ASP A 16 -12.90 15.43 -12.39
C ASP A 16 -12.45 14.08 -11.85
N LEU A 17 -11.93 13.21 -12.72
CA LEU A 17 -11.42 11.90 -12.32
C LEU A 17 -10.21 12.04 -11.38
N TYR A 18 -9.29 12.95 -11.72
CA TYR A 18 -8.15 13.27 -10.86
C TYR A 18 -8.60 13.82 -9.49
N ASN A 19 -9.55 14.76 -9.47
CA ASN A 19 -10.09 15.35 -8.25
C ASN A 19 -10.83 14.31 -7.40
N PHE A 20 -11.57 13.41 -8.03
CA PHE A 20 -12.26 12.31 -7.36
C PHE A 20 -11.26 11.36 -6.67
N TYR A 21 -10.27 10.84 -7.40
CA TYR A 21 -9.29 9.91 -6.84
C TYR A 21 -8.35 10.58 -5.84
N SER A 22 -7.92 11.82 -6.07
CA SER A 22 -7.07 12.55 -5.12
C SER A 22 -7.77 12.80 -3.79
N ARG A 23 -9.09 13.10 -3.81
CA ARG A 23 -9.92 13.17 -2.60
C ARG A 23 -10.07 11.80 -1.94
N ALA A 24 -10.38 10.75 -2.71
CA ALA A 24 -10.61 9.41 -2.19
C ALA A 24 -9.35 8.79 -1.55
N VAL A 25 -8.18 9.06 -2.12
CA VAL A 25 -6.88 8.55 -1.64
C VAL A 25 -6.28 9.45 -0.54
N GLY A 26 -6.92 10.58 -0.21
CA GLY A 26 -6.44 11.52 0.81
C GLY A 26 -5.13 12.21 0.42
N VAL A 27 -4.84 12.35 -0.87
CA VAL A 27 -3.59 12.94 -1.37
C VAL A 27 -3.46 14.43 -0.97
N SER A 28 -4.55 15.06 -0.55
CA SER A 28 -4.56 16.43 -0.02
C SER A 28 -4.37 16.53 1.50
N HIS A 29 -3.77 15.55 2.17
CA HIS A 29 -3.35 15.75 3.56
C HIS A 29 -2.03 16.52 3.58
N VAL A 30 -2.07 17.77 4.06
CA VAL A 30 -0.90 18.65 4.27
C VAL A 30 0.16 17.98 5.15
N ARG A 31 -0.23 16.98 5.96
CA ARG A 31 0.65 16.08 6.70
C ARG A 31 0.17 14.64 6.55
N VAL A 32 0.90 13.84 5.79
CA VAL A 32 0.77 12.39 5.80
C VAL A 32 1.76 11.88 6.85
N GLU A 33 1.26 11.39 7.97
CA GLU A 33 2.14 10.73 8.94
C GLU A 33 2.75 9.48 8.29
N PRO A 34 4.08 9.31 8.34
CA PRO A 34 4.73 8.11 7.86
C PRO A 34 4.13 6.88 8.53
N ARG A 35 3.94 5.80 7.76
CA ARG A 35 3.51 4.53 8.34
C ARG A 35 4.59 4.04 9.30
N SER A 36 4.17 3.42 10.41
CA SER A 36 5.11 2.85 11.36
C SER A 36 5.99 1.78 10.70
N LEU A 37 7.20 1.60 11.24
CA LEU A 37 8.10 0.55 10.79
C LEU A 37 7.45 -0.84 10.83
N LYS A 38 6.60 -1.12 11.84
CA LYS A 38 5.79 -2.36 11.92
C LYS A 38 4.91 -2.54 10.67
N HIS A 39 4.31 -1.48 10.16
CA HIS A 39 3.49 -1.57 8.95
C HIS A 39 4.35 -1.78 7.70
N LEU A 40 5.50 -1.11 7.61
CA LEU A 40 6.41 -1.22 6.46
C LEU A 40 7.14 -2.57 6.41
N SER A 41 7.40 -3.21 7.56
CA SER A 41 8.07 -4.51 7.64
C SER A 41 7.16 -5.69 7.29
N ARG A 42 5.85 -5.59 7.55
CA ARG A 42 4.85 -6.64 7.23
C ARG A 42 4.94 -7.22 5.81
N PRO A 43 4.97 -6.43 4.73
CA PRO A 43 5.09 -6.99 3.37
C PRO A 43 6.43 -7.71 3.14
N VAL A 44 7.52 -7.25 3.77
CA VAL A 44 8.83 -7.92 3.69
C VAL A 44 8.78 -9.28 4.38
N VAL A 45 8.25 -9.33 5.61
CA VAL A 45 8.08 -10.58 6.38
C VAL A 45 7.16 -11.56 5.64
N ARG A 46 6.02 -11.09 5.13
CA ARG A 46 5.11 -11.94 4.33
C ARG A 46 5.79 -12.52 3.10
N ARG A 47 6.56 -11.70 2.38
CA ARG A 47 7.33 -12.18 1.21
C ARG A 47 8.35 -13.24 1.61
N LEU A 48 9.00 -13.06 2.75
CA LEU A 48 9.99 -14.02 3.27
C LEU A 48 9.34 -15.35 3.66
N LEU A 49 8.21 -15.30 4.37
CA LEU A 49 7.41 -16.49 4.72
C LEU A 49 6.86 -17.21 3.49
N TRP A 50 6.38 -16.46 2.50
CA TRP A 50 5.93 -17.04 1.24
C TRP A 50 7.06 -17.78 0.51
N LYS A 51 8.25 -17.16 0.43
CA LYS A 51 9.43 -17.78 -0.19
C LYS A 51 9.89 -19.04 0.53
N SER A 52 9.68 -19.13 1.84
CA SER A 52 9.98 -20.33 2.62
C SER A 52 8.84 -21.36 2.62
N GLY A 53 7.80 -21.18 1.80
CA GLY A 53 6.65 -22.08 1.73
C GLY A 53 5.83 -22.12 3.02
N CYS A 54 5.97 -21.12 3.89
CA CYS A 54 5.30 -21.07 5.18
C CYS A 54 4.00 -20.27 5.07
N TRP A 55 2.90 -20.87 5.52
CA TRP A 55 1.65 -20.17 5.76
C TRP A 55 1.85 -19.08 6.82
N ILE A 56 1.20 -17.92 6.70
CA ILE A 56 1.51 -16.74 7.52
C ILE A 56 1.37 -17.01 9.03
N PRO A 57 0.24 -17.54 9.55
CA PRO A 57 0.10 -17.95 10.95
C PRO A 57 1.21 -18.86 11.47
N ASP A 58 1.59 -19.87 10.68
CA ASP A 58 2.61 -20.85 11.10
C ASP A 58 4.01 -20.27 11.01
N GLY A 59 4.25 -19.47 9.98
CA GLY A 59 5.45 -18.68 9.80
C GLY A 59 5.69 -17.78 11.01
N ILE A 60 4.71 -16.95 11.38
CA ILE A 60 4.78 -16.05 12.54
C ILE A 60 5.14 -16.80 13.83
N LYS A 61 4.47 -17.94 14.09
CA LYS A 61 4.79 -18.81 15.24
C LYS A 61 6.24 -19.33 15.19
N ARG A 62 6.75 -19.68 14.00
CA ARG A 62 8.12 -20.20 13.81
C ARG A 62 9.20 -19.13 13.96
N ILE A 63 8.96 -17.89 13.55
CA ILE A 63 9.94 -16.78 13.71
C ILE A 63 9.96 -16.19 15.12
N SER A 64 9.07 -16.66 16.01
CA SER A 64 8.94 -16.21 17.40
C SER A 64 9.00 -14.68 17.53
N VAL A 65 8.16 -13.98 16.75
CA VAL A 65 8.03 -12.53 16.92
C VAL A 65 7.41 -12.25 18.29
N PRO A 66 7.86 -11.19 19.00
CA PRO A 66 7.20 -10.73 20.22
C PRO A 66 5.68 -10.58 20.01
N LYS A 67 4.86 -10.86 21.03
CA LYS A 67 3.38 -10.80 20.93
C LYS A 67 2.88 -9.42 20.50
N GLU A 68 3.65 -8.38 20.81
CA GLU A 68 3.38 -7.00 20.40
C GLU A 68 3.55 -6.80 18.89
N LEU A 69 4.23 -7.72 18.21
CA LEU A 69 4.58 -7.71 16.79
C LEU A 69 3.84 -8.76 15.95
N GLU A 70 3.19 -9.75 16.56
CA GLU A 70 2.11 -10.53 15.93
C GLU A 70 1.06 -9.58 15.30
#